data_AF-A0A5D6XV04-F1
#
_entry.id   AF-A0A5D6XV04-F1
#
_cell.length_a   1.000
_cell.length_b   1.000
_cell.length_c   1.000
_cell.angle_alpha   90.00
_cell.angle_beta   90.00
_cell.angle_gamma   90.00
#
_symmetry.space_group_name_H-M   'P 1'
#
loop_
_entity.id
_entity.type
_entity.pdbx_description
1 polymer ?
#
loop_
_entity_poly.entity_id
_entity_poly.type
_entity_poly.pdbx_seq_one_letter_code
_entity_poly.pdbx_strand_id
1 'polypeptide(L)'
;MASQVVRVGPLVLRGRALWIAVLVVFEVCGLWYFVRHAPSGEDQHLRRRQSPANAPRCLVARDRDARFVRQQLCVTAGQRSTALADLLYELRGVLTAAGVAFWLDSGSLLGQQRAGGVIPWDANADVGVLREGLETLRHTNVQLSDGYELDVTNSRFYPSADRREQLPARFVERTHGFFVNIFVFDEEEEKEEAEDRGATLATLPDRVWSRCVHCETVDVGGVGGRLERLKRFRIPRDWVFPLRTCTFERFQLTCPAQPEKYLTHLYGEDYLDPAAW
;
A
#
# COMPACT_ATOMS: atom_id res chain seq x y z
N MET A 1 37.23 56.20 55.26
CA MET A 1 38.55 55.71 54.80
C MET A 1 38.34 54.49 53.92
N ALA A 2 38.96 54.53 52.74
CA ALA A 2 39.26 53.49 51.74
C ALA A 2 38.31 52.29 51.54
N SER A 3 37.77 52.17 50.32
CA SER A 3 37.50 50.86 49.70
C SER A 3 38.28 50.79 48.39
N GLN A 4 39.23 49.86 48.32
CA GLN A 4 40.08 49.60 47.15
C GLN A 4 39.30 48.80 46.11
N VAL A 5 39.22 49.32 44.88
CA VAL A 5 38.77 48.55 43.71
C VAL A 5 40.01 47.97 43.03
N VAL A 6 40.13 46.64 43.05
CA VAL A 6 41.16 45.87 42.35
C VAL A 6 40.86 45.90 40.85
N ARG A 7 41.74 46.53 40.05
CA ARG A 7 41.71 46.44 38.58
C ARG A 7 42.35 45.12 38.14
N VAL A 8 41.55 44.23 37.56
CA VAL A 8 42.05 43.03 36.87
C VAL A 8 42.65 43.45 35.53
N GLY A 9 43.94 43.18 35.33
CA GLY A 9 44.68 43.62 34.15
C GLY A 9 44.33 42.88 32.85
N PRO A 10 44.60 43.50 31.68
CA PRO A 10 44.24 43.01 30.33
C PRO A 10 44.94 41.71 29.89
N LEU A 11 45.85 41.15 30.70
CA LEU A 11 46.53 39.88 30.39
C LEU A 11 45.60 38.66 30.46
N VAL A 12 44.57 38.68 31.32
CA VAL A 12 43.67 37.53 31.55
C VAL A 12 42.74 37.27 30.35
N LEU A 13 42.40 38.31 29.59
CA LEU A 13 41.53 38.23 28.40
C LEU A 13 42.25 37.63 27.17
N ARG A 14 43.55 37.89 27.00
CA ARG A 14 44.34 37.35 25.87
C ARG A 14 44.54 35.83 25.97
N GLY A 15 44.73 35.30 27.17
CA GLY A 15 44.86 33.85 27.38
C GLY A 15 43.59 33.07 27.02
N ARG A 16 42.42 33.60 27.35
CA ARG A 16 41.11 32.97 27.05
C ARG A 16 40.80 32.96 25.55
N ALA A 17 41.10 34.05 24.84
CA ALA A 17 40.92 34.11 23.39
C ALA A 17 41.84 33.12 22.65
N LEU A 18 43.08 32.95 23.13
CA LEU A 18 44.02 31.98 22.56
C LEU A 18 43.55 30.53 22.77
N TRP A 19 43.04 30.22 23.97
CA TRP A 19 42.48 28.90 24.30
C TRP A 19 41.23 28.56 23.47
N ILE A 20 40.33 29.52 23.26
CA ILE A 20 39.15 29.34 22.40
C ILE A 20 39.58 29.10 20.95
N ALA A 21 40.56 29.84 20.44
CA ALA A 21 41.07 29.64 19.09
C ALA A 21 41.68 28.24 18.89
N VAL A 22 42.43 27.74 19.89
CA VAL A 22 43.00 26.38 19.85
C VAL A 22 41.92 25.31 19.85
N LEU A 23 40.86 25.46 20.65
CA LEU A 23 39.73 24.52 20.67
C LEU A 23 38.97 24.48 19.34
N VAL A 24 38.71 25.65 18.74
CA VAL A 24 38.03 25.72 17.43
C VAL A 24 38.87 25.06 16.35
N VAL A 25 40.20 25.27 16.35
CA VAL A 25 41.10 24.60 15.40
C VAL A 25 41.10 23.08 15.61
N PHE A 26 41.09 22.61 16.86
CA PHE A 26 41.04 21.18 17.16
C PHE A 26 39.73 20.54 16.69
N GLU A 27 38.58 21.19 16.89
CA GLU A 27 37.29 20.68 16.40
C GLU A 27 37.21 20.69 14.88
N VAL A 28 37.66 21.76 14.20
CA VAL A 28 37.66 21.82 12.74
C VAL A 28 38.59 20.75 12.15
N CYS A 29 39.75 20.51 12.75
CA CYS A 29 40.67 19.44 12.35
C CYS A 29 40.09 18.05 12.62
N GLY A 30 39.41 17.85 13.76
CA GLY A 30 38.75 16.59 14.10
C GLY A 30 37.60 16.28 13.14
N LEU A 31 36.79 17.27 12.81
CA LEU A 31 35.68 17.14 11.86
C LEU A 31 36.21 16.86 10.44
N TRP A 32 37.30 17.51 10.05
CA TRP A 32 37.95 17.25 8.77
C TRP A 32 38.60 15.86 8.71
N TYR A 33 39.24 15.41 9.79
CA TYR A 33 39.77 14.05 9.89
C TYR A 33 38.64 13.01 9.78
N PHE A 34 37.53 13.25 10.48
CA PHE A 34 36.35 12.39 10.41
C PHE A 34 35.71 12.39 9.02
N VAL A 35 35.57 13.53 8.34
CA VAL A 35 35.06 13.57 6.97
C VAL A 35 35.99 12.85 5.99
N ARG A 36 37.32 12.94 6.21
CA ARG A 36 38.32 12.35 5.32
C ARG A 36 38.57 10.86 5.55
N HIS A 37 38.32 10.37 6.77
CA HIS A 37 38.55 8.98 7.17
C HIS A 37 37.28 8.28 7.67
N ALA A 38 36.11 8.91 7.51
CA ALA A 38 34.83 8.24 7.69
C ALA A 38 34.84 7.03 6.75
N PRO A 39 34.70 5.80 7.28
CA PRO A 39 34.67 4.64 6.44
C PRO A 39 33.48 4.80 5.49
N SER A 40 33.75 4.85 4.19
CA SER A 40 32.72 4.69 3.18
C SER A 40 32.19 3.27 3.34
N GLY A 41 31.17 3.12 4.16
CA GLY A 41 30.31 1.94 4.18
C GLY A 41 29.53 1.88 2.86
N GLU A 42 30.24 1.71 1.75
CA GLU A 42 29.67 1.08 0.57
C GLU A 42 29.47 -0.38 0.96
N ASP A 43 28.28 -0.71 1.45
CA ASP A 43 27.78 -2.07 1.44
C ASP A 43 27.77 -2.56 -0.02
N GLN A 44 28.86 -3.22 -0.42
CA GLN A 44 29.07 -3.77 -1.76
C GLN A 44 28.10 -4.92 -2.09
N HIS A 45 27.18 -5.27 -1.20
CA HIS A 45 26.14 -6.28 -1.42
C HIS A 45 24.79 -5.74 -1.93
N LEU A 46 24.58 -4.41 -2.00
CA LEU A 46 23.33 -3.82 -2.52
C LEU A 46 23.37 -3.37 -3.99
N ARG A 47 24.45 -3.64 -4.74
CA ARG A 47 24.46 -3.46 -6.21
C ARG A 47 23.77 -4.62 -6.94
N ARG A 48 22.53 -4.94 -6.55
CA ARG A 48 21.57 -5.48 -7.52
C ARG A 48 21.30 -4.31 -8.46
N ARG A 49 21.61 -4.41 -9.75
CA ARG A 49 21.36 -3.38 -10.78
C ARG A 49 19.91 -2.88 -10.67
N GLN A 50 19.67 -1.83 -9.88
CA GLN A 50 18.45 -1.06 -9.96
C GLN A 50 18.55 -0.29 -11.27
N SER A 51 17.72 -0.67 -12.26
CA SER A 51 17.52 0.19 -13.42
C SER A 51 17.18 1.59 -12.90
N PRO A 52 17.68 2.68 -13.51
CA PRO A 52 17.35 4.02 -13.06
C PRO A 52 15.82 4.14 -12.97
N ALA A 53 15.31 4.69 -11.85
CA ALA A 53 13.88 4.73 -11.53
C ALA A 53 13.00 5.33 -12.66
N ASN A 54 13.63 6.09 -13.57
CA ASN A 54 13.00 6.78 -14.69
C ASN A 54 13.10 6.05 -16.02
N ALA A 55 13.72 4.86 -16.10
CA ALA A 55 13.71 4.08 -17.33
C ALA A 55 12.33 3.41 -17.53
N PRO A 56 11.69 3.55 -18.69
CA PRO A 56 10.44 2.85 -18.98
C PRO A 56 10.66 1.34 -18.92
N ARG A 57 9.77 0.64 -18.22
CA ARG A 57 9.75 -0.83 -18.15
C ARG A 57 8.48 -1.34 -18.80
N CYS A 58 8.65 -2.34 -19.66
CA CYS A 58 7.53 -2.99 -20.31
C CYS A 58 6.93 -3.99 -19.33
N LEU A 59 5.74 -3.69 -18.82
CA LEU A 59 5.01 -4.59 -17.94
C LEU A 59 4.43 -5.75 -18.73
N VAL A 60 4.51 -6.94 -18.14
CA VAL A 60 3.95 -8.16 -18.74
C VAL A 60 2.42 -8.04 -18.80
N ALA A 61 1.81 -8.70 -19.79
CA ALA A 61 0.36 -8.60 -20.00
C ALA A 61 -0.46 -9.07 -18.80
N ARG A 62 0.07 -9.99 -17.96
CA ARG A 62 -0.61 -10.46 -16.74
C ARG A 62 -0.83 -9.39 -15.67
N ASP A 63 -0.04 -8.33 -15.71
CA ASP A 63 -0.05 -7.23 -14.74
C ASP A 63 -1.01 -6.11 -15.21
N ARG A 64 -1.73 -6.34 -16.30
CA ARG A 64 -2.60 -5.37 -16.98
C ARG A 64 -3.85 -6.08 -17.51
N ASP A 65 -4.89 -5.31 -17.82
CA ASP A 65 -6.07 -5.84 -18.50
C ASP A 65 -5.79 -6.04 -19.99
N ALA A 66 -5.83 -7.29 -20.44
CA ALA A 66 -5.41 -7.68 -21.78
C ALA A 66 -6.19 -6.98 -22.91
N ARG A 67 -7.43 -6.51 -22.66
CA ARG A 67 -8.22 -5.75 -23.64
C ARG A 67 -7.58 -4.41 -24.00
N PHE A 68 -6.82 -3.83 -23.08
CA PHE A 68 -6.24 -2.49 -23.20
C PHE A 68 -4.71 -2.49 -23.27
N VAL A 69 -4.08 -3.68 -23.21
CA VAL A 69 -2.63 -3.81 -23.42
C VAL A 69 -2.28 -3.52 -24.87
N ARG A 70 -1.62 -2.39 -25.10
CA ARG A 70 -0.99 -2.08 -26.39
C ARG A 70 0.43 -2.63 -26.43
N GLN A 71 0.76 -3.38 -27.48
CA GLN A 71 2.12 -3.89 -27.71
C GLN A 71 3.12 -2.72 -27.70
N GLN A 72 4.27 -2.90 -27.05
CA GLN A 72 5.36 -1.92 -26.92
C GLN A 72 5.08 -0.68 -26.06
N LEU A 73 3.91 -0.54 -25.43
CA LEU A 73 3.67 0.53 -24.47
C LEU A 73 4.33 0.20 -23.13
N CYS A 74 5.48 0.84 -22.88
CA CYS A 74 6.28 0.71 -21.66
C CYS A 74 6.17 2.01 -20.87
N VAL A 75 5.98 1.91 -19.56
CA VAL A 75 5.81 3.09 -18.68
C VAL A 75 6.91 3.13 -17.63
N THR A 76 7.24 4.33 -17.15
CA THR A 76 8.12 4.49 -15.99
C THR A 76 7.41 4.06 -14.71
N ALA A 77 8.15 3.84 -13.63
CA ALA A 77 7.55 3.55 -12.32
C ALA A 77 6.65 4.71 -11.86
N GLY A 78 7.09 5.96 -12.05
CA GLY A 78 6.29 7.14 -11.71
C GLY A 78 4.98 7.23 -12.51
N GLN A 79 5.01 6.98 -13.82
CA GLN A 79 3.78 6.95 -14.63
C GLN A 79 2.80 5.88 -14.17
N ARG A 80 3.31 4.69 -13.80
CA ARG A 80 2.48 3.62 -13.23
C ARG A 80 1.86 4.04 -11.90
N SER A 81 2.66 4.54 -10.96
CA SER A 81 2.18 4.98 -9.65
C SER A 81 1.11 6.06 -9.79
N THR A 82 1.32 7.07 -10.65
CA THR A 82 0.32 8.11 -10.92
C THR A 82 -0.96 7.51 -11.48
N ALA A 83 -0.89 6.61 -12.46
CA ALA A 83 -2.08 6.00 -13.05
C ALA A 83 -2.87 5.15 -12.03
N LEU A 84 -2.18 4.44 -11.13
CA LEU A 84 -2.81 3.66 -10.07
C LEU A 84 -3.46 4.57 -8.99
N ALA A 85 -2.83 5.68 -8.65
CA ALA A 85 -3.40 6.67 -7.74
C ALA A 85 -4.66 7.33 -8.35
N ASP A 86 -4.60 7.72 -9.63
CA ASP A 86 -5.74 8.31 -10.34
C ASP A 86 -6.90 7.30 -10.47
N LEU A 87 -6.61 6.02 -10.70
CA LEU A 87 -7.60 4.93 -10.67
C LEU A 87 -8.34 4.83 -9.33
N LEU A 88 -7.61 4.88 -8.20
CA LEU A 88 -8.21 4.85 -6.87
C LEU A 88 -9.08 6.10 -6.60
N TYR A 89 -8.63 7.27 -7.09
CA TYR A 89 -9.37 8.52 -6.97
C TYR A 89 -10.70 8.47 -7.74
N GLU A 90 -10.68 8.02 -9.00
CA GLU A 90 -11.88 7.87 -9.84
C GLU A 90 -12.82 6.80 -9.27
N LEU A 91 -12.27 5.66 -8.83
CA LEU A 91 -13.07 4.59 -8.23
C LEU A 91 -13.78 5.05 -6.95
N ARG A 92 -13.12 5.83 -6.10
CA ARG A 92 -13.77 6.44 -4.92
C ARG A 92 -15.01 7.22 -5.34
N GLY A 93 -14.93 8.02 -6.39
CA GLY A 93 -16.06 8.79 -6.91
C GLY A 93 -17.23 7.88 -7.33
N VAL A 94 -16.91 6.82 -8.09
CA VAL A 94 -17.88 5.81 -8.54
C VAL A 94 -18.57 5.12 -7.36
N LEU A 95 -17.80 4.60 -6.40
CA LEU A 95 -18.34 3.87 -5.25
C LEU A 95 -19.14 4.77 -4.32
N THR A 96 -18.67 6.01 -4.09
CA THR A 96 -19.40 7.00 -3.28
C THR A 96 -20.73 7.37 -3.92
N ALA A 97 -20.76 7.62 -5.23
CA ALA A 97 -21.99 7.94 -5.95
C ALA A 97 -23.00 6.77 -5.95
N ALA A 98 -22.51 5.53 -5.91
CA ALA A 98 -23.33 4.33 -5.77
C ALA A 98 -23.77 4.03 -4.33
N GLY A 99 -23.28 4.77 -3.32
CA GLY A 99 -23.54 4.47 -1.91
C GLY A 99 -22.84 3.21 -1.40
N VAL A 100 -21.74 2.80 -2.05
CA VAL A 100 -21.00 1.59 -1.71
C VAL A 100 -19.84 1.93 -0.78
N ALA A 101 -19.89 1.40 0.45
CA ALA A 101 -18.78 1.47 1.38
C ALA A 101 -17.60 0.62 0.87
N PHE A 102 -16.39 1.17 0.97
CA PHE A 102 -15.17 0.51 0.53
C PHE A 102 -13.97 0.92 1.40
N TRP A 103 -12.91 0.12 1.37
CA TRP A 103 -11.64 0.43 2.03
C TRP A 103 -10.45 0.02 1.16
N LEU A 104 -9.31 0.67 1.36
CA LEU A 104 -8.05 0.19 0.80
C LEU A 104 -7.71 -1.22 1.32
N ASP A 105 -7.30 -2.10 0.43
CA ASP A 105 -6.95 -3.49 0.74
C ASP A 105 -5.52 -3.81 0.27
N SER A 106 -4.95 -4.90 0.80
CA SER A 106 -3.76 -5.57 0.29
C SER A 106 -2.59 -4.61 0.00
N GLY A 107 -2.05 -4.60 -1.23
CA GLY A 107 -0.89 -3.79 -1.58
C GLY A 107 -1.16 -2.28 -1.49
N SER A 108 -2.40 -1.87 -1.76
CA SER A 108 -2.79 -0.45 -1.67
C SER A 108 -2.85 0.03 -0.22
N LEU A 109 -3.41 -0.78 0.69
CA LEU A 109 -3.38 -0.48 2.12
C LEU A 109 -1.94 -0.48 2.67
N LEU A 110 -1.14 -1.45 2.24
CA LEU A 110 0.27 -1.54 2.61
C LEU A 110 1.06 -0.30 2.17
N GLY A 111 0.87 0.14 0.93
CA GLY A 111 1.48 1.35 0.39
C GLY A 111 1.07 2.60 1.15
N GLN A 112 -0.22 2.70 1.52
CA GLN A 112 -0.73 3.76 2.37
C GLN A 112 0.00 3.80 3.73
N GLN A 113 0.22 2.65 4.37
CA GLN A 113 0.90 2.57 5.66
C GLN A 113 2.42 2.82 5.57
N ARG A 114 3.09 2.33 4.52
CA ARG A 114 4.56 2.46 4.37
C ARG A 114 5.01 3.83 3.87
N ALA A 115 4.33 4.34 2.84
CA ALA A 115 4.79 5.50 2.08
C ALA A 115 3.70 6.55 1.84
N GLY A 116 2.48 6.31 2.37
CA GLY A 116 1.34 7.19 2.13
C GLY A 116 0.83 7.17 0.69
N GLY A 117 1.12 6.14 -0.11
CA GLY A 117 0.76 6.11 -1.53
C GLY A 117 1.03 4.76 -2.19
N VAL A 118 1.12 4.72 -3.52
CA VAL A 118 1.36 3.47 -4.26
C VAL A 118 2.78 2.95 -4.01
N ILE A 119 2.94 1.65 -3.74
CA ILE A 119 4.27 1.04 -3.62
C ILE A 119 4.96 1.10 -4.99
N PRO A 120 6.23 1.54 -5.11
CA PRO A 120 6.86 1.81 -6.40
C PRO A 120 6.90 0.64 -7.38
N TRP A 121 6.79 -0.61 -6.93
CA TRP A 121 6.79 -1.81 -7.76
C TRP A 121 5.42 -2.45 -7.94
N ASP A 122 4.36 -1.92 -7.34
CA ASP A 122 2.99 -2.43 -7.53
C ASP A 122 2.53 -2.23 -8.97
N ALA A 123 1.78 -3.22 -9.46
CA ALA A 123 1.27 -3.27 -10.83
C ALA A 123 -0.22 -2.94 -10.94
N ASN A 124 -0.94 -3.03 -9.83
CA ASN A 124 -2.37 -2.80 -9.70
C ASN A 124 -2.64 -2.16 -8.34
N ALA A 125 -3.90 -1.83 -8.09
CA ALA A 125 -4.40 -1.43 -6.79
C ALA A 125 -5.51 -2.38 -6.33
N ASP A 126 -5.87 -2.31 -5.06
CA ASP A 126 -6.82 -3.23 -4.43
C ASP A 126 -7.71 -2.48 -3.43
N VAL A 127 -9.02 -2.75 -3.48
CA VAL A 127 -9.99 -2.29 -2.49
C VAL A 127 -10.89 -3.44 -2.06
N GLY A 128 -11.38 -3.37 -0.83
CA GLY A 128 -12.42 -4.24 -0.31
C GLY A 128 -13.78 -3.55 -0.31
N VAL A 129 -14.84 -4.32 -0.58
CA VAL A 129 -16.25 -3.93 -0.40
C VAL A 129 -17.01 -5.08 0.27
N LEU A 130 -18.15 -4.78 0.88
CA LEU A 130 -19.09 -5.81 1.33
C LEU A 130 -19.87 -6.41 0.15
N ARG A 131 -20.42 -7.62 0.32
CA ARG A 131 -21.29 -8.26 -0.70
C ARG A 131 -22.47 -7.39 -1.09
N GLU A 132 -23.10 -6.69 -0.15
CA GLU A 132 -24.16 -5.71 -0.45
C GLU A 132 -23.71 -4.62 -1.44
N GLY A 133 -22.44 -4.22 -1.37
CA GLY A 133 -21.82 -3.28 -2.29
C GLY A 133 -21.70 -3.85 -3.70
N LEU A 134 -21.28 -5.11 -3.83
CA LEU A 134 -21.29 -5.81 -5.12
C LEU A 134 -22.71 -5.90 -5.71
N GLU A 135 -23.70 -6.26 -4.89
CA GLU A 135 -25.09 -6.33 -5.34
C GLU A 135 -25.61 -4.96 -5.81
N THR A 136 -25.21 -3.89 -5.12
CA THR A 136 -25.53 -2.51 -5.55
C THR A 136 -24.92 -2.22 -6.92
N LEU A 137 -23.66 -2.57 -7.15
CA LEU A 137 -22.99 -2.40 -8.45
C LEU A 137 -23.62 -3.27 -9.56
N ARG A 138 -24.10 -4.49 -9.26
CA ARG A 138 -24.81 -5.34 -10.24
C ARG A 138 -26.09 -4.69 -10.79
N HIS A 139 -26.76 -3.89 -9.96
CA HIS A 139 -28.08 -3.35 -10.24
C HIS A 139 -28.13 -1.84 -10.50
N THR A 140 -26.98 -1.17 -10.44
CA THR A 140 -26.88 0.29 -10.62
C THR A 140 -26.00 0.65 -11.81
N ASN A 141 -26.54 1.48 -12.72
CA ASN A 141 -25.75 2.10 -13.77
C ASN A 141 -25.12 3.39 -13.24
N VAL A 142 -23.82 3.39 -13.03
CA VAL A 142 -23.05 4.53 -12.52
C VAL A 142 -22.41 5.26 -13.70
N GLN A 143 -22.29 6.58 -13.56
CA GLN A 143 -21.57 7.36 -14.55
C GLN A 143 -20.06 7.13 -14.39
N LEU A 144 -19.40 6.73 -15.48
CA LEU A 144 -17.96 6.55 -15.52
C LEU A 144 -17.32 7.70 -16.30
N SER A 145 -16.17 8.17 -15.82
CA SER A 145 -15.32 9.11 -16.54
C SER A 145 -14.79 8.49 -17.84
N ASP A 146 -14.60 9.33 -18.86
CA ASP A 146 -14.01 8.89 -20.13
C ASP A 146 -12.63 8.27 -19.89
N GLY A 147 -12.42 7.07 -20.45
CA GLY A 147 -11.15 6.36 -20.34
C GLY A 147 -11.15 5.28 -19.26
N TYR A 148 -12.23 5.12 -18.50
CA TYR A 148 -12.37 4.08 -17.49
C TYR A 148 -13.46 3.07 -17.86
N GLU A 149 -13.34 1.86 -17.31
CA GLU A 149 -14.32 0.78 -17.44
C GLU A 149 -14.48 0.07 -16.10
N LEU A 150 -15.71 -0.29 -15.75
CA LEU A 150 -16.02 -1.12 -14.60
C LEU A 150 -16.48 -2.49 -15.11
N ASP A 151 -15.82 -3.56 -14.67
CA ASP A 151 -16.27 -4.93 -14.87
C ASP A 151 -16.98 -5.41 -13.59
N VAL A 152 -18.14 -6.05 -13.74
CA VAL A 152 -18.89 -6.66 -12.62
C VAL A 152 -19.55 -7.96 -13.09
N THR A 153 -19.26 -9.07 -12.42
CA THR A 153 -19.97 -10.35 -12.64
C THR A 153 -21.47 -10.19 -12.42
N ASN A 154 -22.28 -10.86 -13.25
CA ASN A 154 -23.75 -10.88 -13.13
C ASN A 154 -24.39 -9.48 -13.12
N SER A 155 -23.75 -8.50 -13.75
CA SER A 155 -24.35 -7.18 -13.99
C SER A 155 -25.01 -7.13 -15.36
N ARG A 156 -26.12 -6.39 -15.46
CA ARG A 156 -26.75 -6.03 -16.74
C ARG A 156 -26.14 -4.78 -17.39
N PHE A 157 -25.31 -4.04 -16.66
CA PHE A 157 -24.73 -2.76 -17.09
C PHE A 157 -23.25 -2.88 -17.43
N TYR A 158 -22.55 -3.83 -16.82
CA TYR A 158 -21.10 -3.97 -16.92
C TYR A 158 -20.71 -5.32 -17.52
N PRO A 159 -19.63 -5.37 -18.31
CA PRO A 159 -19.06 -6.63 -18.75
C PRO A 159 -18.52 -7.44 -17.56
N SER A 160 -18.38 -8.75 -17.76
CA SER A 160 -17.81 -9.67 -16.78
C SER A 160 -16.54 -10.39 -17.29
N ALA A 161 -15.86 -9.81 -18.28
CA ALA A 161 -14.74 -10.45 -18.98
C ALA A 161 -13.66 -10.91 -18.00
N ASP A 162 -13.35 -12.21 -18.02
CA ASP A 162 -12.39 -12.88 -17.13
C ASP A 162 -12.61 -12.65 -15.63
N ARG A 163 -13.84 -12.31 -15.22
CA ARG A 163 -14.24 -12.25 -13.81
C ARG A 163 -14.82 -13.57 -13.35
N ARG A 164 -14.63 -13.85 -12.07
CA ARG A 164 -15.10 -15.05 -11.37
C ARG A 164 -15.65 -14.63 -10.02
N GLU A 165 -16.38 -15.52 -9.36
CA GLU A 165 -17.04 -15.19 -8.10
C GLU A 165 -16.07 -14.73 -7.00
N GLN A 166 -14.84 -15.28 -6.99
CA GLN A 166 -13.78 -14.95 -6.04
C GLN A 166 -13.15 -13.56 -6.29
N LEU A 167 -13.27 -13.03 -7.51
CA LEU A 167 -12.80 -11.70 -7.89
C LEU A 167 -13.82 -11.07 -8.84
N PRO A 168 -14.98 -10.65 -8.30
CA PRO A 168 -16.19 -10.44 -9.09
C PRO A 168 -16.23 -9.09 -9.77
N ALA A 169 -15.39 -8.13 -9.38
CA ALA A 169 -15.37 -6.80 -9.96
C ALA A 169 -13.95 -6.24 -10.11
N ARG A 170 -13.77 -5.37 -11.10
CA ARG A 170 -12.51 -4.69 -11.39
C ARG A 170 -12.79 -3.33 -12.01
N PHE A 171 -12.02 -2.32 -11.65
CA PHE A 171 -12.04 -1.02 -12.28
C PHE A 171 -10.78 -0.81 -13.11
N VAL A 172 -10.90 -0.41 -14.38
CA VAL A 172 -9.82 -0.46 -15.37
C VAL A 172 -9.65 0.90 -16.03
N GLU A 173 -8.40 1.32 -16.22
CA GLU A 173 -8.03 2.46 -17.05
C GLU A 173 -7.62 1.97 -18.45
N ARG A 174 -8.24 2.54 -19.49
CA ARG A 174 -8.21 2.00 -20.85
C ARG A 174 -6.98 2.40 -21.67
N THR A 175 -6.13 3.34 -21.21
CA THR A 175 -4.94 3.73 -21.98
C THR A 175 -3.81 2.74 -21.79
N HIS A 176 -3.58 2.31 -20.54
CA HIS A 176 -2.48 1.42 -20.20
C HIS A 176 -2.97 0.03 -19.83
N GLY A 177 -4.22 -0.12 -19.42
CA GLY A 177 -4.77 -1.37 -18.89
C GLY A 177 -4.43 -1.58 -17.43
N PHE A 178 -4.10 -0.53 -16.68
CA PHE A 178 -3.98 -0.63 -15.23
C PHE A 178 -5.35 -0.81 -14.59
N PHE A 179 -5.38 -1.42 -13.42
CA PHE A 179 -6.65 -1.74 -12.78
C PHE A 179 -6.60 -1.74 -11.25
N VAL A 180 -7.78 -1.58 -10.67
CA VAL A 180 -8.08 -1.82 -9.26
C VAL A 180 -8.89 -3.11 -9.14
N ASN A 181 -8.42 -4.08 -8.37
CA ASN A 181 -9.23 -5.23 -7.97
C ASN A 181 -10.23 -4.79 -6.90
N ILE A 182 -11.47 -5.26 -7.01
CA ILE A 182 -12.51 -5.04 -6.01
C ILE A 182 -12.81 -6.39 -5.36
N PHE A 183 -12.19 -6.63 -4.20
CA PHE A 183 -12.42 -7.82 -3.39
C PHE A 183 -13.74 -7.70 -2.64
N VAL A 184 -14.47 -8.80 -2.57
CA VAL A 184 -15.79 -8.84 -1.93
C VAL A 184 -15.71 -9.67 -0.67
N PHE A 185 -16.15 -9.07 0.43
CA PHE A 185 -16.20 -9.67 1.76
C PHE A 185 -17.64 -9.96 2.15
N ASP A 186 -17.85 -11.17 2.62
CA ASP A 186 -19.07 -11.65 3.25
C ASP A 186 -19.01 -11.44 4.76
N GLU A 187 -20.09 -10.93 5.33
CA GLU A 187 -20.25 -10.92 6.79
C GLU A 187 -20.63 -12.33 7.24
N GLU A 188 -19.85 -12.89 8.16
CA GLU A 188 -20.11 -14.18 8.78
C GLU A 188 -20.27 -13.98 10.29
N GLU A 189 -21.43 -14.37 10.81
CA GLU A 189 -21.67 -14.48 12.24
C GLU A 189 -21.08 -15.80 12.75
N GLU A 190 -20.20 -15.75 13.76
CA GLU A 190 -19.79 -16.97 14.45
C GLU A 190 -20.97 -17.49 15.27
N LYS A 191 -21.34 -18.77 15.06
CA LYS A 191 -22.41 -19.41 15.83
C LYS A 191 -22.00 -19.47 17.31
N GLU A 192 -22.91 -18.96 18.14
CA GLU A 192 -23.07 -18.88 19.62
C GLU A 192 -22.11 -19.62 20.59
N GLU A 193 -21.31 -20.60 20.19
CA GLU A 193 -20.45 -21.40 21.09
C GLU A 193 -19.11 -20.73 21.46
N ALA A 194 -18.75 -19.61 20.83
CA ALA A 194 -17.58 -18.81 21.18
C ALA A 194 -18.03 -17.45 21.75
N GLU A 195 -18.28 -17.42 23.06
CA GLU A 195 -18.89 -16.34 23.85
C GLU A 195 -18.22 -14.93 23.76
N ASP A 196 -17.18 -14.76 22.93
CA ASP A 196 -16.38 -13.53 22.84
C ASP A 196 -15.90 -13.19 21.40
N ARG A 197 -16.34 -13.93 20.37
CA ARG A 197 -15.89 -13.67 18.99
C ARG A 197 -16.96 -12.96 18.19
N GLY A 198 -16.77 -11.65 18.02
CA GLY A 198 -17.65 -10.81 17.19
C GLY A 198 -17.69 -11.23 15.72
N ALA A 199 -18.56 -10.57 14.95
CA ALA A 199 -18.72 -10.82 13.51
C ALA A 199 -17.38 -10.78 12.74
N THR A 200 -17.29 -11.58 11.68
CA THR A 200 -16.11 -11.66 10.82
C THR A 200 -16.44 -11.26 9.39
N LEU A 201 -15.41 -10.85 8.65
CA LEU A 201 -15.47 -10.58 7.23
C LEU A 201 -14.59 -11.59 6.50
N ALA A 202 -15.12 -12.23 5.47
CA ALA A 202 -14.38 -13.27 4.75
C ALA A 202 -14.58 -13.19 3.24
N THR A 203 -13.54 -13.46 2.48
CA THR A 203 -13.61 -13.62 1.02
C THR A 203 -13.86 -15.07 0.65
N LEU A 204 -14.11 -15.38 -0.63
CA LEU A 204 -14.08 -16.77 -1.09
C LEU A 204 -12.62 -17.27 -1.19
N PRO A 205 -12.36 -18.58 -0.96
CA PRO A 205 -11.02 -19.15 -1.14
C PRO A 205 -10.51 -18.97 -2.57
N ASP A 206 -9.30 -18.45 -2.74
CA ASP A 206 -8.69 -18.20 -4.05
C ASP A 206 -7.16 -18.13 -4.00
N ARG A 207 -6.51 -18.32 -5.14
CA ARG A 207 -5.05 -18.24 -5.28
C ARG A 207 -4.48 -16.86 -5.04
N VAL A 208 -5.29 -15.80 -5.17
CA VAL A 208 -4.87 -14.42 -4.81
C VAL A 208 -4.38 -14.33 -3.37
N TRP A 209 -4.94 -15.14 -2.46
CA TRP A 209 -4.54 -15.18 -1.05
C TRP A 209 -3.37 -16.13 -0.76
N SER A 210 -2.73 -16.72 -1.78
CA SER A 210 -1.66 -17.71 -1.59
C SER A 210 -0.50 -17.22 -0.72
N ARG A 211 -0.19 -15.91 -0.80
CA ARG A 211 0.87 -15.24 -0.03
C ARG A 211 0.43 -14.76 1.35
N CYS A 212 -0.85 -14.83 1.69
CA CYS A 212 -1.33 -14.42 2.99
C CYS A 212 -0.71 -15.31 4.08
N VAL A 213 -0.08 -14.70 5.10
CA VAL A 213 0.67 -15.42 6.13
C VAL A 213 -0.26 -16.18 7.07
N HIS A 214 -1.33 -15.54 7.55
CA HIS A 214 -2.22 -16.10 8.58
C HIS A 214 -3.58 -16.59 8.05
N CYS A 215 -3.82 -16.51 6.74
CA CYS A 215 -5.06 -16.99 6.14
C CYS A 215 -5.21 -18.50 6.30
N GLU A 216 -6.44 -18.91 6.61
CA GLU A 216 -6.81 -20.32 6.70
C GLU A 216 -6.64 -21.02 5.34
N THR A 217 -6.17 -22.26 5.38
CA THR A 217 -6.09 -23.11 4.19
C THR A 217 -7.32 -23.99 4.12
N VAL A 218 -8.02 -23.95 2.99
CA VAL A 218 -9.26 -24.68 2.75
C VAL A 218 -9.04 -25.62 1.58
N ASP A 219 -9.44 -26.88 1.75
CA ASP A 219 -9.50 -27.85 0.66
C ASP A 219 -10.79 -27.63 -0.14
N VAL A 220 -10.66 -27.23 -1.40
CA VAL A 220 -11.80 -27.10 -2.33
C VAL A 220 -11.81 -28.25 -3.33
N GLY A 221 -13.00 -28.65 -3.77
CA GLY A 221 -13.16 -29.71 -4.77
C GLY A 221 -12.53 -29.30 -6.10
N GLY A 222 -11.44 -29.96 -6.50
CA GLY A 222 -10.75 -29.70 -7.77
C GLY A 222 -11.16 -30.65 -8.89
N VAL A 223 -10.57 -30.45 -10.06
CA VAL A 223 -10.87 -31.23 -11.27
C VAL A 223 -10.37 -32.68 -11.11
N GLY A 224 -11.23 -33.65 -11.43
CA GLY A 224 -10.88 -35.08 -11.41
C GLY A 224 -10.76 -35.68 -10.00
N GLY A 225 -11.45 -35.12 -9.01
CA GLY A 225 -11.50 -35.66 -7.64
C GLY A 225 -10.27 -35.35 -6.79
N ARG A 226 -9.35 -34.49 -7.26
CA ARG A 226 -8.24 -33.98 -6.46
C ARG A 226 -8.70 -32.77 -5.66
N LEU A 227 -8.36 -32.71 -4.38
CA LEU A 227 -8.54 -31.50 -3.57
C LEU A 227 -7.50 -30.46 -3.98
N GLU A 228 -7.94 -29.21 -4.15
CA GLU A 228 -7.07 -28.06 -4.33
C GLU A 228 -6.99 -27.29 -3.02
N ARG A 229 -5.78 -27.03 -2.54
CA ARG A 229 -5.54 -26.22 -1.33
C ARG A 229 -5.49 -24.75 -1.70
N LEU A 230 -6.51 -24.00 -1.31
CA LEU A 230 -6.59 -22.56 -1.45
C LEU A 230 -6.54 -21.89 -0.09
N LYS A 231 -6.22 -20.59 -0.08
CA LYS A 231 -6.31 -19.79 1.13
C LYS A 231 -7.56 -18.92 1.08
N ARG A 232 -8.16 -18.72 2.25
CA ARG A 232 -9.30 -17.83 2.44
C ARG A 232 -8.90 -16.72 3.39
N PHE A 233 -9.16 -15.47 2.99
CA PHE A 233 -8.89 -14.33 3.85
C PHE A 233 -10.12 -14.03 4.72
N ARG A 234 -9.97 -14.18 6.03
CA ARG A 234 -11.01 -14.02 7.04
C ARG A 234 -10.46 -13.25 8.23
N ILE A 235 -11.12 -12.16 8.61
CA ILE A 235 -10.69 -11.24 9.68
C ILE A 235 -11.86 -10.77 10.53
N PRO A 236 -11.64 -10.35 11.78
CA PRO A 236 -12.67 -9.70 12.59
C PRO A 236 -13.22 -8.42 11.94
N ARG A 237 -14.53 -8.23 12.03
CA ARG A 237 -15.23 -7.10 11.41
C ARG A 237 -14.81 -5.75 11.99
N ASP A 238 -14.48 -5.70 13.29
CA ASP A 238 -14.02 -4.51 14.00
C ASP A 238 -12.62 -4.05 13.56
N TRP A 239 -11.87 -4.89 12.84
CA TRP A 239 -10.61 -4.46 12.22
C TRP A 239 -10.85 -3.56 11.01
N VAL A 240 -11.98 -3.73 10.33
CA VAL A 240 -12.38 -2.91 9.18
C VAL A 240 -13.26 -1.75 9.61
N PHE A 241 -14.27 -2.01 10.42
CA PHE A 241 -15.28 -1.03 10.78
C PHE A 241 -15.14 -0.52 12.24
N PRO A 242 -15.47 0.75 12.52
CA PRO A 242 -15.92 1.77 11.58
C PRO A 242 -14.79 2.20 10.63
N LEU A 243 -15.13 2.45 9.37
CA LEU A 243 -14.16 2.93 8.39
C LEU A 243 -13.58 4.28 8.84
N ARG A 244 -12.29 4.50 8.58
CA ARG A 244 -11.61 5.76 8.85
C ARG A 244 -11.17 6.43 7.56
N THR A 245 -11.15 7.75 7.55
CA THR A 245 -10.53 8.50 6.45
C THR A 245 -9.01 8.43 6.57
N CYS A 246 -8.32 8.22 5.45
CA CYS A 246 -6.86 8.21 5.38
C CYS A 246 -6.36 8.99 4.17
N THR A 247 -5.20 9.64 4.33
CA THR A 247 -4.51 10.30 3.23
C THR A 247 -3.80 9.26 2.37
N PHE A 248 -4.07 9.30 1.07
CA PHE A 248 -3.37 8.55 0.04
C PHE A 248 -2.85 9.56 -1.00
N GLU A 249 -1.54 9.78 -0.96
CA GLU A 249 -0.81 10.80 -1.69
C GLU A 249 -1.41 12.20 -1.49
N ARG A 250 -2.19 12.67 -2.47
CA ARG A 250 -2.79 14.01 -2.52
C ARG A 250 -4.29 14.05 -2.23
N PHE A 251 -4.92 12.90 -1.98
CA PHE A 251 -6.36 12.81 -1.77
C PHE A 251 -6.73 11.94 -0.56
N GLN A 252 -7.98 12.06 -0.13
CA GLN A 252 -8.54 11.26 0.95
C GLN A 252 -9.25 10.02 0.39
N LEU A 253 -8.99 8.88 1.00
CA LEU A 253 -9.65 7.59 0.79
C LEU A 253 -10.18 7.05 2.13
N THR A 254 -10.84 5.90 2.08
CA THR A 254 -11.25 5.12 3.25
C THR A 254 -10.26 3.98 3.53
N CYS A 255 -9.92 3.81 4.80
CA CYS A 255 -9.08 2.74 5.32
C CYS A 255 -9.83 1.95 6.41
N PRO A 256 -9.41 0.71 6.70
CA PRO A 256 -9.85 -0.05 7.86
C PRO A 256 -9.64 0.70 9.18
N ALA A 257 -10.44 0.38 10.21
CA ALA A 257 -10.30 0.90 11.57
C ALA A 257 -8.92 0.58 12.19
N GLN A 258 -8.45 -0.67 12.00
CA GLN A 258 -7.24 -1.23 12.59
C GLN A 258 -6.35 -1.85 11.50
N PRO A 259 -5.77 -1.04 10.58
CA PRO A 259 -5.03 -1.55 9.44
C PRO A 259 -3.74 -2.27 9.84
N GLU A 260 -3.19 -1.99 11.02
CA GLU A 260 -1.99 -2.67 11.50
C GLU A 260 -2.28 -4.16 11.75
N LYS A 261 -3.40 -4.48 12.42
CA LYS A 261 -3.83 -5.88 12.61
C LYS A 261 -4.17 -6.55 11.28
N TYR A 262 -4.85 -5.83 10.39
CA TYR A 262 -5.22 -6.28 9.05
C TYR A 262 -3.97 -6.69 8.24
N LEU A 263 -2.97 -5.80 8.17
CA LEU A 263 -1.74 -6.03 7.43
C LEU A 263 -0.85 -7.07 8.10
N THR A 264 -0.76 -7.10 9.43
CA THR A 264 -0.06 -8.18 10.16
C THR A 264 -0.69 -9.54 9.84
N HIS A 265 -2.01 -9.66 9.68
CA HIS A 265 -2.62 -10.92 9.28
C HIS A 265 -2.28 -11.34 7.84
N LEU A 266 -2.31 -10.40 6.91
CA LEU A 266 -1.97 -10.67 5.50
C LEU A 266 -0.48 -10.95 5.30
N TYR A 267 0.37 -10.16 5.93
CA TYR A 267 1.78 -10.07 5.60
C TYR A 267 2.69 -10.52 6.75
N GLY A 268 2.20 -10.69 7.97
CA GLY A 268 3.02 -10.99 9.15
C GLY A 268 3.60 -9.73 9.78
N GLU A 269 4.32 -9.89 10.90
CA GLU A 269 4.77 -8.78 11.76
C GLU A 269 5.71 -7.79 11.04
N ASP A 270 6.56 -8.28 10.15
CA ASP A 270 7.57 -7.46 9.45
C ASP A 270 7.02 -6.80 8.18
N TYR A 271 5.69 -6.65 8.07
CA TYR A 271 5.07 -6.07 6.87
C TYR A 271 5.50 -4.63 6.61
N LEU A 272 6.09 -3.90 7.56
CA LEU A 272 6.61 -2.56 7.30
C LEU A 272 8.02 -2.57 6.68
N ASP A 273 8.77 -3.67 6.79
CA ASP A 273 10.12 -3.78 6.22
C ASP A 273 10.04 -4.09 4.72
N PRO A 274 10.48 -3.18 3.82
CA PRO A 274 10.53 -3.46 2.39
C PRO A 274 11.44 -4.63 2.00
N ALA A 275 12.45 -4.96 2.81
CA ALA A 275 13.38 -6.05 2.51
C ALA A 275 12.76 -7.44 2.69
N ALA A 276 11.66 -7.54 3.43
CA ALA A 276 10.96 -8.81 3.66
C ALA A 276 10.08 -9.26 2.47
N TRP A 277 9.99 -8.48 1.38
CA TRP A 277 9.00 -8.66 0.28
C TRP A 277 9.58 -8.55 -1.13
#